data_AF-A0A800BSY4-F1
#
_entry.id   AF-A0A800BSY4-F1
#
_cell.length_a   1.000
_cell.length_b   1.000
_cell.length_c   1.000
_cell.angle_alpha   90.00
_cell.angle_beta   90.00
_cell.angle_gamma   90.00
#
_symmetry.space_group_name_H-M   'P 1'
#
loop_
_entity.id
_entity.type
_entity.pdbx_description
1 polymer ?
#
loop_
_entity_poly.entity_id
_entity_poly.type
_entity_poly.pdbx_seq_one_letter_code
_entity_poly.pdbx_strand_id
1 'polypeptide(L)'
;AAASAGTLIALAGHAAAMAPDTSIGALSPVGPQGEELPETVGKKEREMLKASARALARRRGEAAVEWVAEAIDEAKAATAQEALEVGLIDFLARDLDDLLTKLDGFQVEVGGERVTLRTAGARIERLPMTPLERFLHVISDPSIALILMTIGINALIFELASPGGYVLGVVGAICLGLALYALGVLSVNYTGLLFIALAFVLFFLETQSPTQGIFTAAGVASFIFGAILLFSSPFYAVPRGLIVATALATGAFLAFVVAKAAGAQRRRVATGREGLMGETGVVREALDPEGVVFVHGELWRAVAEDGPVGVGERVRVTGREGLCLRVRKIAGGTRH
;
A
#
# COMPACT_ATOMS: atom_id res chain seq x y z
N ALA A 1 -15.16 0.37 -25.76
CA ALA A 1 -15.27 -1.08 -26.02
C ALA A 1 -16.16 -1.68 -24.95
N ALA A 2 -17.04 -2.61 -25.31
CA ALA A 2 -17.83 -3.43 -24.40
C ALA A 2 -17.28 -4.86 -24.43
N ALA A 3 -16.19 -5.11 -23.69
CA ALA A 3 -15.52 -6.40 -23.69
C ALA A 3 -15.96 -7.27 -22.49
N SER A 4 -15.85 -8.59 -22.62
CA SER A 4 -16.15 -9.56 -21.56
C SER A 4 -17.56 -9.34 -20.98
N ALA A 5 -17.68 -9.13 -19.66
CA ALA A 5 -18.95 -8.83 -18.99
C ALA A 5 -19.71 -7.63 -19.61
N GLY A 6 -18.99 -6.66 -20.19
CA GLY A 6 -19.59 -5.53 -20.90
C GLY A 6 -20.47 -5.96 -22.08
N THR A 7 -20.10 -7.03 -22.78
CA THR A 7 -20.92 -7.60 -23.86
C THR A 7 -22.24 -8.14 -23.32
N LEU A 8 -22.22 -8.87 -22.21
CA LEU A 8 -23.44 -9.41 -21.60
C LEU A 8 -24.39 -8.29 -21.14
N ILE A 9 -23.83 -7.23 -20.56
CA ILE A 9 -24.60 -6.05 -20.16
C ILE A 9 -25.25 -5.38 -21.38
N ALA A 10 -24.51 -5.22 -22.48
CA ALA A 10 -25.04 -4.66 -23.73
C ALA A 10 -26.15 -5.54 -24.34
N LEU A 11 -26.00 -6.87 -24.29
CA LEU A 11 -27.02 -7.82 -24.75
C LEU A 11 -28.29 -7.74 -23.88
N ALA A 12 -28.13 -7.57 -22.56
CA ALA A 12 -29.23 -7.45 -21.61
C ALA A 12 -30.00 -6.12 -21.73
N GLY A 13 -29.33 -5.04 -22.16
CA GLY A 13 -29.93 -3.71 -22.25
C GLY A 13 -31.02 -3.60 -23.31
N HIS A 14 -32.13 -2.91 -23.00
CA HIS A 14 -33.31 -2.74 -23.87
C HIS A 14 -32.99 -2.17 -25.27
N ALA A 15 -31.96 -1.35 -25.38
CA ALA A 15 -31.38 -0.93 -26.65
C ALA A 15 -29.86 -0.87 -26.47
N ALA A 16 -29.11 -1.20 -27.52
CA ALA A 16 -27.66 -1.12 -27.55
C ALA A 16 -27.21 -0.29 -28.74
N ALA A 17 -26.26 0.62 -28.47
CA ALA A 17 -25.64 1.41 -29.50
C ALA A 17 -24.13 1.48 -29.28
N MET A 18 -23.38 1.58 -30.36
CA MET A 18 -21.93 1.71 -30.34
C MET A 18 -21.50 2.96 -31.09
N ALA A 19 -20.47 3.62 -30.56
CA ALA A 19 -19.76 4.66 -31.31
C ALA A 19 -18.88 4.01 -32.39
N PRO A 20 -18.60 4.73 -33.51
CA PRO A 20 -17.57 4.30 -34.45
C PRO A 20 -16.25 4.01 -33.73
N ASP A 21 -15.48 3.06 -34.26
CA ASP A 21 -14.17 2.65 -33.72
C ASP A 21 -14.21 1.98 -32.35
N THR A 22 -15.39 1.54 -31.89
CA THR A 22 -15.52 0.70 -30.68
C THR A 22 -15.67 -0.79 -31.03
N SER A 23 -15.35 -1.64 -30.06
CA SER A 23 -15.45 -3.09 -30.17
C SER A 23 -16.34 -3.71 -29.10
N ILE A 24 -16.90 -4.89 -29.40
CA ILE A 24 -17.71 -5.73 -28.50
C ILE A 24 -17.28 -7.20 -28.63
N GLY A 25 -17.43 -8.00 -27.57
CA GLY A 25 -17.06 -9.42 -27.56
C GLY A 25 -15.97 -9.75 -26.54
N ALA A 26 -14.99 -10.57 -26.91
CA ALA A 26 -13.93 -11.09 -26.04
C ALA A 26 -14.51 -11.71 -24.75
N LEU A 27 -15.39 -12.69 -24.93
CA LEU A 27 -16.22 -13.28 -23.87
C LEU A 27 -15.61 -14.52 -23.22
N SER A 28 -14.48 -15.03 -23.70
CA SER A 28 -13.87 -16.24 -23.15
C SER A 28 -13.49 -16.05 -21.68
N PRO A 29 -13.90 -16.98 -20.78
CA PRO A 29 -13.60 -16.89 -19.37
C PRO A 29 -12.11 -17.14 -19.13
N VAL A 30 -11.53 -16.34 -18.24
CA VAL A 30 -10.14 -16.44 -17.80
C VAL A 30 -10.09 -16.50 -16.27
N GLY A 31 -8.98 -17.01 -15.73
CA GLY A 31 -8.75 -17.01 -14.30
C GLY A 31 -8.57 -15.59 -13.73
N PRO A 32 -8.50 -15.46 -12.40
CA PRO A 32 -8.44 -14.16 -11.74
C PRO A 32 -7.26 -13.28 -12.16
N GLN A 33 -6.14 -13.88 -12.60
CA GLN A 33 -4.95 -13.17 -13.09
C GLN A 33 -4.93 -13.07 -14.63
N GLY A 34 -6.00 -13.47 -15.32
CA GLY A 34 -6.08 -13.51 -16.78
C GLY A 34 -5.45 -14.76 -17.41
N GLU A 35 -5.12 -15.75 -16.59
CA GLU A 35 -4.57 -17.03 -17.01
C GLU A 35 -5.62 -17.97 -17.62
N GLU A 36 -5.17 -18.93 -18.40
CA GLU A 36 -6.05 -19.95 -18.97
C GLU A 36 -6.56 -20.91 -17.88
N LEU A 37 -7.86 -21.21 -17.93
CA LEU A 37 -8.49 -22.12 -16.98
C LEU A 37 -8.12 -23.57 -17.29
N PRO A 38 -7.99 -24.46 -16.27
CA PRO A 38 -7.81 -25.89 -16.47
C PRO A 38 -8.90 -26.47 -17.39
N GLU A 39 -8.55 -27.36 -18.30
CA GLU A 39 -9.42 -27.81 -19.41
C GLU A 39 -10.86 -28.17 -18.99
N THR A 40 -11.00 -28.98 -17.94
CA THR A 40 -12.33 -29.41 -17.45
C THR A 40 -13.13 -28.25 -16.85
N VAL A 41 -12.48 -27.33 -16.15
CA VAL A 41 -13.13 -26.13 -15.57
C VAL A 41 -13.47 -25.15 -16.68
N GLY A 42 -12.53 -24.83 -17.57
CA GLY A 42 -12.75 -23.95 -18.71
C GLY A 42 -13.89 -24.43 -19.61
N LYS A 43 -14.00 -25.74 -19.87
CA LYS A 43 -15.13 -26.30 -20.63
C LYS A 43 -16.47 -26.08 -19.91
N LYS A 44 -16.54 -26.33 -18.60
CA LYS A 44 -17.78 -26.12 -17.81
C LYS A 44 -18.19 -24.64 -17.80
N GLU A 45 -17.24 -23.74 -17.55
CA GLU A 45 -17.48 -22.29 -17.53
C GLU A 45 -17.94 -21.78 -18.90
N ARG A 46 -17.29 -22.20 -19.99
CA ARG A 46 -17.72 -21.84 -21.36
C ARG A 46 -19.14 -22.30 -21.65
N GLU A 47 -19.52 -23.54 -21.33
CA GLU A 47 -20.87 -24.04 -21.57
C GLU A 47 -21.94 -23.29 -20.74
N MET A 48 -21.66 -23.01 -19.46
CA MET A 48 -22.55 -22.21 -18.61
C MET A 48 -22.71 -20.79 -19.15
N LEU A 49 -21.59 -20.15 -19.52
CA LEU A 49 -21.60 -18.81 -20.07
C LEU A 49 -22.34 -18.73 -21.40
N LYS A 50 -22.17 -19.74 -22.28
CA LYS A 50 -22.91 -19.85 -23.55
C LYS A 50 -24.40 -19.93 -23.30
N ALA A 51 -24.85 -20.73 -22.34
CA ALA A 51 -26.27 -20.82 -22.00
C ALA A 51 -26.86 -19.46 -21.57
N SER A 52 -26.16 -18.73 -20.70
CA SER A 52 -26.57 -17.39 -20.26
C SER A 52 -26.54 -16.36 -21.38
N ALA A 53 -25.46 -16.32 -22.15
CA ALA A 53 -25.28 -15.34 -23.21
C ALA A 53 -26.25 -15.54 -24.37
N ARG A 54 -26.53 -16.80 -24.75
CA ARG A 54 -27.61 -17.15 -25.69
C ARG A 54 -28.95 -16.65 -25.19
N ALA A 55 -29.27 -16.84 -23.90
CA ALA A 55 -30.53 -16.37 -23.32
C ALA A 55 -30.68 -14.84 -23.42
N LEU A 56 -29.61 -14.08 -23.18
CA LEU A 56 -29.60 -12.61 -23.33
C LEU A 56 -29.71 -12.16 -24.79
N ALA A 57 -29.06 -12.88 -25.71
CA ALA A 57 -29.06 -12.55 -27.13
C ALA A 57 -30.35 -12.95 -27.88
N ARG A 58 -31.24 -13.78 -27.30
CA ARG A 58 -32.45 -14.31 -27.96
C ARG A 58 -33.29 -13.26 -28.70
N ARG A 59 -33.49 -12.09 -28.09
CA ARG A 59 -34.28 -11.00 -28.69
C ARG A 59 -33.62 -10.32 -29.90
N ARG A 60 -32.33 -10.57 -30.12
CA ARG A 60 -31.52 -9.98 -31.19
C ARG A 60 -31.46 -10.86 -32.44
N GLY A 61 -32.07 -12.05 -32.41
CA GLY A 61 -32.14 -12.98 -33.54
C GLY A 61 -31.12 -14.12 -33.46
N GLU A 62 -31.28 -15.12 -34.32
CA GLU A 62 -30.46 -16.34 -34.30
C GLU A 62 -28.98 -16.07 -34.60
N ALA A 63 -28.67 -15.20 -35.56
CA ALA A 63 -27.31 -14.84 -35.92
C ALA A 63 -26.52 -14.26 -34.72
N ALA A 64 -27.14 -13.38 -33.93
CA ALA A 64 -26.55 -12.84 -32.71
C ALA A 64 -26.33 -13.92 -31.65
N VAL A 65 -27.27 -14.85 -31.49
CA VAL A 65 -27.19 -15.97 -30.53
C VAL A 65 -26.04 -16.93 -30.88
N GLU A 66 -25.88 -17.26 -32.16
CA GLU A 66 -24.78 -18.09 -32.65
C GLU A 66 -23.44 -17.38 -32.50
N TRP A 67 -23.36 -16.12 -32.94
CA TRP A 67 -22.13 -15.34 -32.86
C TRP A 67 -21.61 -15.21 -31.42
N VAL A 68 -22.50 -14.95 -30.45
CA VAL A 68 -22.11 -14.83 -29.04
C VAL A 68 -21.59 -16.16 -28.49
N ALA A 69 -22.15 -17.29 -28.93
CA ALA A 69 -21.66 -18.60 -28.52
C ALA A 69 -20.25 -18.87 -29.09
N GLU A 70 -20.02 -18.55 -30.36
CA GLU A 70 -18.69 -18.64 -30.97
C GLU A 70 -17.68 -17.70 -30.30
N ALA A 71 -18.10 -16.48 -29.96
CA ALA A 71 -17.23 -15.49 -29.30
C ALA A 71 -16.74 -15.93 -27.92
N ILE A 72 -17.47 -16.83 -27.25
CA ILE A 72 -17.05 -17.45 -25.98
C ILE A 72 -16.01 -18.56 -26.22
N ASP A 73 -16.17 -19.35 -27.27
CA ASP A 73 -15.26 -20.45 -27.58
C ASP A 73 -13.93 -19.97 -28.20
N GLU A 74 -13.99 -18.94 -29.06
CA GLU A 74 -12.85 -18.47 -29.85
C GLU A 74 -12.28 -17.11 -29.42
N ALA A 75 -12.80 -16.52 -28.34
CA ALA A 75 -12.45 -15.17 -27.88
C ALA A 75 -12.61 -14.07 -28.96
N LYS A 76 -13.51 -14.27 -29.93
CA LYS A 76 -13.77 -13.32 -31.03
C LYS A 76 -14.28 -11.98 -30.48
N ALA A 77 -13.90 -10.91 -31.17
CA ALA A 77 -14.43 -9.57 -30.98
C ALA A 77 -14.92 -9.03 -32.32
N ALA A 78 -15.99 -8.24 -32.30
CA ALA A 78 -16.54 -7.53 -33.44
C ALA A 78 -16.27 -6.03 -33.32
N THR A 79 -16.02 -5.40 -34.45
CA THR A 79 -16.12 -3.95 -34.63
C THR A 79 -17.58 -3.50 -34.50
N ALA A 80 -17.80 -2.21 -34.29
CA ALA A 80 -19.15 -1.64 -34.21
C ALA A 80 -19.99 -1.96 -35.47
N GLN A 81 -19.38 -1.98 -36.66
CA GLN A 81 -20.06 -2.27 -37.92
C GLN A 81 -20.48 -3.74 -38.01
N GLU A 82 -19.56 -4.67 -37.75
CA GLU A 82 -19.85 -6.11 -37.73
C GLU A 82 -20.92 -6.44 -36.67
N ALA A 83 -20.86 -5.77 -35.52
CA ALA A 83 -21.84 -5.93 -34.45
C ALA A 83 -23.26 -5.51 -34.89
N LEU A 84 -23.38 -4.45 -35.70
CA LEU A 84 -24.67 -4.03 -36.25
C LEU A 84 -25.18 -5.03 -37.29
N GLU A 85 -24.31 -5.51 -38.18
CA GLU A 85 -24.65 -6.46 -39.24
C GLU A 85 -25.15 -7.80 -38.70
N VAL A 86 -24.55 -8.30 -37.62
CA VAL A 86 -24.93 -9.54 -36.94
C VAL A 86 -26.10 -9.34 -35.96
N GLY A 87 -26.50 -8.09 -35.69
CA GLY A 87 -27.62 -7.75 -34.81
C GLY A 87 -27.27 -7.70 -33.31
N LEU A 88 -26.00 -7.70 -32.93
CA LEU A 88 -25.57 -7.55 -31.53
C LEU A 88 -25.95 -6.19 -30.94
N ILE A 89 -26.06 -5.17 -31.79
CA ILE A 89 -26.48 -3.82 -31.43
C ILE A 89 -27.58 -3.33 -32.36
N ASP A 90 -28.31 -2.30 -31.93
CA ASP A 90 -29.43 -1.74 -32.66
C ASP A 90 -28.98 -0.53 -33.52
N PHE A 91 -27.97 0.22 -33.06
CA PHE A 91 -27.53 1.47 -33.71
C PHE A 91 -26.03 1.71 -33.67
N LEU A 92 -25.53 2.39 -34.69
CA LEU A 92 -24.29 3.14 -34.64
C LEU A 92 -24.60 4.61 -34.38
N ALA A 93 -23.98 5.22 -33.38
CA ALA A 93 -24.21 6.62 -33.02
C ALA A 93 -22.90 7.34 -32.73
N ARG A 94 -22.68 8.50 -33.35
CA ARG A 94 -21.42 9.25 -33.22
C ARG A 94 -21.30 9.99 -31.90
N ASP A 95 -22.44 10.40 -31.35
CA ASP A 95 -22.56 11.14 -30.11
C ASP A 95 -23.95 10.88 -29.49
N LEU A 96 -24.20 11.53 -28.35
CA LEU A 96 -25.44 11.37 -27.60
C LEU A 96 -26.65 11.93 -28.36
N ASP A 97 -26.50 13.01 -29.13
CA ASP A 97 -27.61 13.65 -29.83
C ASP A 97 -28.06 12.81 -31.04
N ASP A 98 -27.11 12.23 -31.78
CA ASP A 98 -27.34 11.25 -32.84
C ASP A 98 -28.02 9.98 -32.29
N LEU A 99 -27.56 9.51 -31.12
CA LEU A 99 -28.18 8.37 -30.44
C LEU A 99 -29.64 8.64 -30.05
N LEU A 100 -29.92 9.78 -29.41
CA LEU A 100 -31.27 10.15 -28.99
C LEU A 100 -32.20 10.32 -30.19
N THR A 101 -31.69 10.82 -31.31
CA THR A 101 -32.46 10.93 -32.56
C THR A 101 -32.81 9.55 -33.11
N LYS A 102 -31.86 8.60 -33.10
CA LYS A 102 -32.06 7.22 -33.59
C LYS A 102 -32.94 6.37 -32.69
N LEU A 103 -32.91 6.62 -31.38
CA LEU A 103 -33.77 5.94 -30.39
C LEU A 103 -35.22 6.41 -30.42
N ASP A 104 -35.51 7.58 -31.00
CA ASP A 104 -36.87 8.11 -30.98
C ASP A 104 -37.80 7.25 -31.85
N GLY A 105 -38.90 6.80 -31.26
CA GLY A 105 -39.82 5.86 -31.90
C GLY A 105 -39.37 4.40 -31.87
N PHE A 106 -38.19 4.09 -31.31
CA PHE A 106 -37.73 2.70 -31.19
C PHE A 106 -38.56 1.95 -30.15
N GLN A 107 -38.97 0.72 -30.48
CA GLN A 107 -39.79 -0.11 -29.58
C GLN A 107 -38.91 -1.08 -28.81
N VAL A 108 -39.11 -1.12 -27.49
CA VAL A 108 -38.43 -2.02 -26.57
C VAL A 108 -39.43 -2.78 -25.71
N GLU A 109 -39.02 -3.92 -25.17
CA GLU A 109 -39.87 -4.70 -24.25
C GLU A 109 -39.43 -4.44 -22.81
N VAL A 110 -40.34 -3.93 -21.97
CA VAL A 110 -40.09 -3.63 -20.55
C VAL A 110 -41.13 -4.37 -19.73
N GLY A 111 -40.70 -5.33 -18.91
CA GLY A 111 -41.61 -6.11 -18.07
C GLY A 111 -42.68 -6.91 -18.84
N GLY A 112 -42.40 -7.30 -20.09
CA GLY A 112 -43.34 -8.01 -20.97
C GLY A 112 -44.26 -7.10 -21.79
N GLU A 113 -44.16 -5.77 -21.64
CA GLU A 113 -44.92 -4.80 -22.40
C GLU A 113 -44.06 -4.11 -23.46
N ARG A 114 -44.62 -3.87 -24.65
CA ARG A 114 -43.96 -3.09 -25.69
C ARG A 114 -44.08 -1.60 -25.39
N VAL A 115 -42.95 -0.96 -25.11
CA VAL A 115 -42.83 0.47 -24.84
C VAL A 115 -42.12 1.14 -26.02
N THR A 116 -42.71 2.21 -26.56
CA THR A 116 -42.05 3.04 -27.58
C THR A 116 -41.26 4.14 -26.89
N LEU A 117 -39.96 4.20 -27.15
CA LEU A 117 -39.07 5.24 -26.64
C LEU A 117 -39.42 6.59 -27.29
N ARG A 118 -39.55 7.61 -26.47
CA ARG A 118 -39.79 9.01 -26.90
C ARG A 118 -38.65 9.86 -26.37
N THR A 119 -37.62 10.00 -27.18
CA THR A 119 -36.37 10.68 -26.84
C THR A 119 -36.27 12.06 -27.48
N ALA A 120 -37.13 12.38 -28.46
CA ALA A 120 -37.21 13.72 -29.05
C ALA A 120 -37.50 14.79 -27.99
N GLY A 121 -36.57 15.73 -27.83
CA GLY A 121 -36.69 16.80 -26.83
C GLY A 121 -36.57 16.32 -25.37
N ALA A 122 -36.12 15.09 -25.13
CA ALA A 122 -35.92 14.58 -23.78
C ALA A 122 -34.86 15.41 -23.04
N ARG A 123 -35.11 15.68 -21.75
CA ARG A 123 -34.14 16.36 -20.90
C ARG A 123 -33.01 15.39 -20.54
N ILE A 124 -31.79 15.73 -20.93
CA ILE A 124 -30.60 14.96 -20.58
C ILE A 124 -30.19 15.33 -19.16
N GLU A 125 -30.35 14.40 -18.22
CA GLU A 125 -29.81 14.51 -16.87
C GLU A 125 -28.51 13.70 -16.77
N ARG A 126 -27.40 14.39 -16.57
CA ARG A 126 -26.10 13.72 -16.35
C ARG A 126 -26.02 13.31 -14.90
N LEU A 127 -25.78 12.02 -14.65
CA LEU A 127 -25.49 11.47 -13.34
C LEU A 127 -23.97 11.31 -13.21
N PRO A 128 -23.22 12.33 -12.76
CA PRO A 128 -21.80 12.19 -12.52
C PRO A 128 -21.55 11.27 -11.33
N MET A 129 -20.35 10.68 -11.27
CA MET A 129 -19.91 9.99 -10.06
C MET A 129 -20.08 10.88 -8.84
N THR A 130 -20.67 10.32 -7.78
CA THR A 130 -20.77 10.98 -6.48
C THR A 130 -19.37 11.26 -5.91
N PRO A 131 -19.19 12.20 -4.97
CA PRO A 131 -17.89 12.44 -4.35
C PRO A 131 -17.27 11.17 -3.74
N LEU A 132 -18.10 10.30 -3.17
CA LEU A 132 -17.67 9.02 -2.62
C LEU A 132 -17.25 8.03 -3.72
N GLU A 133 -18.03 7.86 -4.78
CA GLU A 133 -17.66 7.00 -5.92
C GLU A 133 -16.37 7.46 -6.58
N ARG A 134 -16.20 8.77 -6.76
CA ARG A 134 -14.98 9.34 -7.31
C ARG A 134 -13.77 9.05 -6.43
N PHE A 135 -13.91 9.15 -5.12
CA PHE A 135 -12.86 8.81 -4.16
C PHE A 135 -12.50 7.33 -4.20
N LEU A 136 -13.50 6.45 -4.18
CA LEU A 136 -13.30 5.01 -4.27
C LEU A 136 -12.65 4.61 -5.61
N HIS A 137 -13.11 5.19 -6.72
CA HIS A 137 -12.51 4.99 -8.04
C HIS A 137 -11.03 5.38 -8.08
N VAL A 138 -10.65 6.47 -7.41
CA VAL A 138 -9.24 6.89 -7.31
C VAL A 138 -8.44 5.89 -6.48
N ILE A 139 -8.97 5.38 -5.36
CA ILE A 139 -8.27 4.41 -4.51
C ILE A 139 -8.12 3.04 -5.20
N SER A 140 -9.06 2.67 -6.06
CA SER A 140 -9.00 1.45 -6.87
C SER A 140 -7.93 1.48 -7.97
N ASP A 141 -7.12 2.54 -8.07
CA ASP A 141 -5.91 2.53 -8.91
C ASP A 141 -4.78 1.72 -8.23
N PRO A 142 -4.15 0.75 -8.93
CA PRO A 142 -3.06 -0.06 -8.37
C PRO A 142 -1.88 0.74 -7.81
N SER A 143 -1.55 1.87 -8.44
CA SER A 143 -0.46 2.75 -8.02
C SER A 143 -0.80 3.43 -6.71
N ILE A 144 -2.03 3.91 -6.58
CA ILE A 144 -2.53 4.54 -5.36
C ILE A 144 -2.65 3.50 -4.23
N ALA A 145 -3.15 2.30 -4.54
CA ALA A 145 -3.18 1.18 -3.59
C ALA A 145 -1.78 0.85 -3.05
N LEU A 146 -0.77 0.77 -3.92
CA LEU A 146 0.62 0.53 -3.50
C LEU A 146 1.14 1.67 -2.61
N ILE A 147 0.91 2.93 -2.97
CA ILE A 147 1.33 4.10 -2.19
C ILE A 147 0.66 4.09 -0.81
N LEU A 148 -0.65 3.86 -0.74
CA LEU A 148 -1.40 3.79 0.51
C LEU A 148 -0.89 2.67 1.41
N MET A 149 -0.56 1.50 0.84
CA MET A 149 0.05 0.40 1.58
C MET A 149 1.43 0.78 2.13
N THR A 150 2.29 1.40 1.30
CA THR A 150 3.61 1.87 1.73
C THR A 150 3.53 2.91 2.84
N ILE A 151 2.70 3.93 2.68
CA ILE A 151 2.50 4.97 3.71
C ILE A 151 1.93 4.36 4.98
N GLY A 152 0.90 3.52 4.84
CA GLY A 152 0.19 2.91 5.95
C GLY A 152 1.11 2.10 6.85
N ILE A 153 1.97 1.28 6.23
CA ILE A 153 2.87 0.40 6.96
C ILE A 153 4.07 1.15 7.52
N ASN A 154 4.64 2.12 6.78
CA ASN A 154 5.72 2.95 7.31
C ASN A 154 5.28 3.77 8.52
N ALA A 155 4.05 4.31 8.50
CA ALA A 155 3.48 5.04 9.64
C ALA A 155 3.30 4.12 10.86
N LEU A 156 2.86 2.88 10.64
CA LEU A 156 2.71 1.89 11.72
C LEU A 156 4.07 1.47 12.31
N ILE A 157 5.08 1.21 11.46
CA ILE A 157 6.44 0.87 11.91
C ILE A 157 7.02 2.02 12.75
N PHE A 158 6.83 3.27 12.32
CA PHE A 158 7.32 4.43 13.06
C PHE A 158 6.67 4.56 14.43
N GLU A 159 5.34 4.39 14.52
CA GLU A 159 4.61 4.43 15.80
C GLU A 159 5.10 3.34 16.76
N LEU A 160 5.34 2.12 16.26
CA LEU A 160 5.87 1.01 17.07
C LEU A 160 7.30 1.27 17.55
N ALA A 161 8.13 1.94 16.73
CA ALA A 161 9.52 2.24 17.05
C ALA A 161 9.67 3.43 18.02
N SER A 162 8.72 4.35 18.06
CA SER A 162 8.74 5.53 18.94
C SER A 162 7.40 5.70 19.65
N PRO A 163 7.14 4.90 20.72
CA PRO A 163 5.87 4.96 21.43
C PRO A 163 5.63 6.34 22.03
N GLY A 164 4.48 6.95 21.71
CA GLY A 164 4.09 8.23 22.34
C GLY A 164 3.17 9.14 21.53
N GLY A 165 2.79 8.79 20.29
CA GLY A 165 2.01 9.68 19.42
C GLY A 165 1.05 8.96 18.48
N TYR A 166 -0.09 8.50 19.00
CA TYR A 166 -1.11 7.70 18.29
C TYR A 166 -1.55 8.17 16.89
N VAL A 167 -1.27 9.41 16.51
CA VAL A 167 -1.58 10.02 15.21
C VAL A 167 -1.05 9.17 14.05
N LEU A 168 0.21 8.73 14.09
CA LEU A 168 0.80 7.96 12.99
C LEU A 168 0.23 6.55 12.92
N GLY A 169 -0.08 5.93 14.07
CA GLY A 169 -0.80 4.66 14.11
C GLY A 169 -2.19 4.73 13.47
N VAL A 170 -2.96 5.78 13.77
CA VAL A 170 -4.30 5.99 13.18
C VAL A 170 -4.22 6.25 11.67
N VAL A 171 -3.34 7.14 11.24
CA VAL A 171 -3.11 7.40 9.80
C VAL A 171 -2.68 6.11 9.10
N GLY A 172 -1.78 5.35 9.73
CA GLY A 172 -1.31 4.06 9.24
C GLY A 172 -2.44 3.07 9.01
N ALA A 173 -3.31 2.90 10.01
CA ALA A 173 -4.46 2.02 9.96
C ALA A 173 -5.48 2.43 8.89
N ILE A 174 -5.76 3.73 8.74
CA ILE A 174 -6.66 4.24 7.70
C ILE A 174 -6.09 3.97 6.31
N CYS A 175 -4.83 4.31 6.06
CA CYS A 175 -4.17 4.06 4.78
C CYS A 175 -4.17 2.56 4.44
N LEU A 176 -3.91 1.69 5.41
CA LEU A 176 -3.98 0.24 5.24
C LEU A 176 -5.40 -0.26 4.97
N GLY A 177 -6.42 0.27 5.66
CA GLY A 177 -7.82 -0.07 5.41
C GLY A 177 -8.27 0.29 3.99
N LEU A 178 -7.86 1.46 3.50
CA LEU A 178 -8.12 1.88 2.12
C LEU A 178 -7.35 1.04 1.10
N ALA A 179 -6.10 0.69 1.39
CA ALA A 179 -5.33 -0.22 0.54
C ALA A 179 -5.98 -1.61 0.48
N LEU A 180 -6.46 -2.16 1.60
CA LEU A 180 -7.17 -3.44 1.65
C LEU A 180 -8.47 -3.41 0.83
N TYR A 181 -9.22 -2.30 0.88
CA TYR A 181 -10.37 -2.11 -0.01
C TYR A 181 -9.96 -2.18 -1.48
N ALA A 182 -8.90 -1.48 -1.87
CA ALA A 182 -8.39 -1.51 -3.23
C ALA A 182 -7.96 -2.94 -3.66
N LEU A 183 -7.28 -3.68 -2.77
CA LEU A 183 -6.88 -5.07 -3.02
C LEU A 183 -8.08 -6.03 -3.16
N GLY A 184 -9.23 -5.72 -2.56
CA GLY A 184 -10.46 -6.50 -2.73
C GLY A 184 -11.16 -6.26 -4.06
N VAL A 185 -10.96 -5.09 -4.67
CA VAL A 185 -11.49 -4.73 -5.99
C VAL A 185 -10.53 -5.15 -7.11
N LEU A 186 -9.22 -5.09 -6.84
CA LEU A 186 -8.17 -5.45 -7.78
C LEU A 186 -7.88 -6.96 -7.78
N SER A 187 -7.53 -7.51 -8.93
CA SER A 187 -7.07 -8.89 -9.04
C SER A 187 -5.63 -9.02 -8.54
N VAL A 188 -5.49 -9.27 -7.25
CA VAL A 188 -4.18 -9.34 -6.59
C VAL A 188 -3.57 -10.74 -6.62
N ASN A 189 -2.25 -10.80 -6.70
CA ASN A 189 -1.50 -12.05 -6.53
C ASN A 189 -1.11 -12.23 -5.05
N TYR A 190 -1.60 -13.31 -4.43
CA TYR A 190 -1.31 -13.63 -3.03
C TYR A 190 0.18 -13.88 -2.76
N THR A 191 0.94 -14.39 -3.74
CA THR A 191 2.40 -14.52 -3.62
C THR A 191 3.06 -13.15 -3.50
N GLY A 192 2.61 -12.18 -4.30
CA GLY A 192 3.07 -10.80 -4.18
C GLY A 192 2.78 -10.20 -2.81
N LEU A 193 1.56 -10.41 -2.29
CA LEU A 193 1.16 -9.97 -0.96
C LEU A 193 2.04 -10.59 0.15
N LEU A 194 2.37 -11.88 0.03
CA LEU A 194 3.27 -12.57 0.96
C LEU A 194 4.68 -11.96 0.98
N PHE A 195 5.24 -11.65 -0.20
CA PHE A 195 6.56 -11.00 -0.30
C PHE A 195 6.57 -9.59 0.28
N ILE A 196 5.47 -8.85 0.11
CA ILE A 196 5.30 -7.54 0.71
C ILE A 196 5.22 -7.65 2.23
N ALA A 197 4.41 -8.58 2.76
CA ALA A 197 4.35 -8.84 4.20
C ALA A 197 5.73 -9.22 4.76
N LEU A 198 6.47 -10.09 4.06
CA LEU A 198 7.85 -10.45 4.40
C LEU A 198 8.77 -9.24 4.43
N ALA A 199 8.71 -8.35 3.44
CA ALA A 199 9.51 -7.14 3.40
C ALA A 199 9.31 -6.29 4.66
N PHE A 200 8.06 -6.13 5.09
CA PHE A 200 7.73 -5.35 6.28
C PHE A 200 8.16 -6.02 7.59
N VAL A 201 8.06 -7.35 7.67
CA VAL A 201 8.63 -8.10 8.80
C VAL A 201 10.14 -7.88 8.88
N LEU A 202 10.86 -7.94 7.76
CA LEU A 202 12.30 -7.69 7.72
C LEU A 202 12.64 -6.25 8.14
N PHE A 203 11.88 -5.26 7.66
CA PHE A 203 12.03 -3.87 8.08
C PHE A 203 11.81 -3.68 9.58
N PHE A 204 10.81 -4.33 10.16
CA PHE A 204 10.56 -4.30 11.59
C PHE A 204 11.69 -4.98 12.39
N LEU A 205 12.20 -6.12 11.90
CA LEU A 205 13.32 -6.82 12.55
C LEU A 205 14.60 -5.97 12.58
N GLU A 206 14.87 -5.17 11.54
CA GLU A 206 16.00 -4.23 11.54
C GLU A 206 15.87 -3.18 12.66
N THR A 207 14.65 -2.72 12.97
CA THR A 207 14.44 -1.73 14.05
C THR A 207 14.71 -2.31 15.43
N GLN A 208 14.46 -3.60 15.63
CA GLN A 208 14.69 -4.29 16.90
C GLN A 208 16.15 -4.72 17.06
N SER A 209 16.77 -5.18 15.97
CA SER A 209 18.12 -5.72 15.93
C SER A 209 18.87 -5.12 14.73
N PRO A 210 19.57 -3.98 14.89
CA PRO A 210 20.26 -3.32 13.78
C PRO A 210 21.36 -4.22 13.18
N THR A 211 21.11 -4.82 12.01
CA THR A 211 22.04 -5.76 11.34
C THR A 211 22.99 -5.09 10.36
N GLN A 212 23.25 -3.79 10.53
CA GLN A 212 23.99 -2.95 9.57
C GLN A 212 23.30 -2.85 8.20
N GLY A 213 21.96 -3.00 8.16
CA GLY A 213 21.15 -2.81 6.95
C GLY A 213 20.90 -4.07 6.11
N ILE A 214 21.30 -5.27 6.58
CA ILE A 214 21.06 -6.52 5.84
C ILE A 214 19.55 -6.77 5.69
N PHE A 215 18.78 -6.66 6.78
CA PHE A 215 17.33 -6.82 6.69
C PHE A 215 16.65 -5.71 5.88
N THR A 216 17.20 -4.49 5.87
CA THR A 216 16.71 -3.41 4.99
C THR A 216 16.93 -3.75 3.52
N ALA A 217 18.12 -4.23 3.14
CA ALA A 217 18.40 -4.62 1.76
C ALA A 217 17.52 -5.79 1.30
N ALA A 218 17.40 -6.82 2.13
CA ALA A 218 16.52 -7.96 1.87
C ALA A 218 15.04 -7.53 1.79
N GLY A 219 14.59 -6.65 2.70
CA GLY A 219 13.24 -6.11 2.70
C GLY A 219 12.94 -5.28 1.46
N VAL A 220 13.87 -4.43 1.00
CA VAL A 220 13.72 -3.66 -0.26
C VAL A 220 13.60 -4.61 -1.45
N ALA A 221 14.44 -5.64 -1.54
CA ALA A 221 14.35 -6.64 -2.59
C ALA A 221 13.01 -7.38 -2.55
N SER A 222 12.59 -7.87 -1.38
CA SER A 222 11.29 -8.53 -1.19
C SER A 222 10.12 -7.61 -1.53
N PHE A 223 10.19 -6.32 -1.21
CA PHE A 223 9.15 -5.35 -1.54
C PHE A 223 9.05 -5.14 -3.05
N ILE A 224 10.17 -5.00 -3.76
CA ILE A 224 10.19 -4.85 -5.23
C ILE A 224 9.59 -6.09 -5.90
N PHE A 225 10.07 -7.29 -5.52
CA PHE A 225 9.54 -8.55 -6.06
C PHE A 225 8.04 -8.71 -5.74
N GLY A 226 7.66 -8.40 -4.49
CA GLY A 226 6.29 -8.47 -4.04
C GLY A 226 5.37 -7.51 -4.79
N ALA A 227 5.76 -6.26 -4.98
CA ALA A 227 4.97 -5.25 -5.70
C ALA A 227 4.83 -5.57 -7.20
N ILE A 228 5.87 -6.11 -7.84
CA ILE A 228 5.80 -6.58 -9.23
C ILE A 228 4.81 -7.74 -9.36
N LEU A 229 4.87 -8.70 -8.43
CA LEU A 229 3.96 -9.85 -8.44
C LEU A 229 2.53 -9.46 -8.05
N LEU A 230 2.35 -8.56 -7.07
CA LEU A 230 1.05 -8.22 -6.49
C LEU A 230 0.08 -7.71 -7.56
N PHE A 231 0.56 -6.88 -8.49
CA PHE A 231 -0.22 -6.31 -9.58
C PHE A 231 0.22 -6.86 -10.95
N SER A 232 0.36 -8.18 -11.05
CA SER A 232 0.77 -8.87 -12.29
C SER A 232 -0.40 -9.07 -13.26
N SER A 233 -1.18 -8.01 -13.55
CA SER A 233 -2.29 -8.06 -14.52
C SER A 233 -1.93 -7.34 -15.82
N PRO A 234 -2.29 -7.87 -17.01
CA PRO A 234 -2.12 -7.18 -18.29
C PRO A 234 -2.92 -5.86 -18.38
N PHE A 235 -3.99 -5.73 -17.59
CA PHE A 235 -4.92 -4.61 -17.68
C PHE A 235 -4.62 -3.50 -16.67
N TYR A 236 -4.11 -3.88 -15.49
CA TYR A 236 -3.90 -2.98 -14.35
C TYR A 236 -2.53 -3.25 -13.74
N ALA A 237 -1.50 -2.62 -14.30
CA ALA A 237 -0.11 -2.77 -13.86
C ALA A 237 0.41 -1.47 -13.24
N VAL A 238 1.15 -1.59 -12.14
CA VAL A 238 1.85 -0.46 -11.54
C VAL A 238 3.08 -0.13 -12.40
N PRO A 239 3.32 1.14 -12.75
CA PRO A 239 4.54 1.54 -13.45
C PRO A 239 5.78 1.09 -12.68
N ARG A 240 6.70 0.36 -13.34
CA ARG A 240 7.93 -0.17 -12.70
C ARG A 240 8.75 0.92 -12.02
N GLY A 241 8.79 2.12 -12.60
CA GLY A 241 9.46 3.28 -12.01
C GLY A 241 8.88 3.69 -10.66
N LEU A 242 7.56 3.61 -10.49
CA LEU A 242 6.91 3.89 -9.21
C LEU A 242 7.25 2.81 -8.17
N ILE A 243 7.27 1.54 -8.56
CA ILE A 243 7.65 0.43 -7.67
C ILE A 243 9.07 0.65 -7.12
N VAL A 244 10.02 0.96 -8.00
CA VAL A 244 11.40 1.23 -7.59
C VAL A 244 11.47 2.49 -6.73
N ALA A 245 10.75 3.55 -7.08
CA ALA A 245 10.73 4.79 -6.31
C ALA A 245 10.17 4.58 -4.89
N THR A 246 9.05 3.86 -4.73
CA THR A 246 8.47 3.58 -3.40
C THR A 246 9.34 2.63 -2.58
N ALA A 247 9.98 1.65 -3.22
CA ALA A 247 10.94 0.76 -2.57
C ALA A 247 12.16 1.52 -2.03
N LEU A 248 12.77 2.36 -2.87
CA LEU A 248 13.92 3.18 -2.49
C LEU A 248 13.55 4.21 -1.42
N ALA A 249 12.40 4.87 -1.56
CA ALA A 249 11.91 5.81 -0.56
C ALA A 249 11.69 5.13 0.80
N THR A 250 11.12 3.92 0.81
CA THR A 250 10.93 3.12 2.03
C THR A 250 12.26 2.71 2.64
N GLY A 251 13.19 2.18 1.83
CA GLY A 251 14.53 1.83 2.28
C GLY A 251 15.30 3.02 2.86
N ALA A 252 15.22 4.18 2.20
CA ALA A 252 15.84 5.42 2.66
C ALA A 252 15.21 5.94 3.97
N PHE A 253 13.88 5.91 4.08
CA PHE A 253 13.16 6.28 5.29
C PHE A 253 13.57 5.42 6.48
N LEU A 254 13.63 4.10 6.30
CA LEU A 254 14.05 3.18 7.36
C LEU A 254 15.51 3.35 7.74
N ALA A 255 16.41 3.51 6.75
CA ALA A 255 17.81 3.81 7.01
C ALA A 255 17.96 5.09 7.84
N PHE A 256 17.17 6.13 7.54
CA PHE A 256 17.13 7.36 8.32
C PHE A 256 16.63 7.14 9.76
N VAL A 257 15.55 6.38 9.95
CA VAL A 257 15.01 6.05 11.28
C VAL A 257 16.04 5.28 12.11
N VAL A 258 16.66 4.24 11.55
CA VAL A 258 17.71 3.45 12.22
C VAL A 258 18.92 4.32 12.56
N ALA A 259 19.36 5.18 11.64
CA ALA A 259 20.49 6.09 11.89
C ALA A 259 20.20 7.06 13.05
N LYS A 260 18.97 7.61 13.10
CA LYS A 260 18.53 8.49 14.19
C LYS A 260 18.39 7.75 15.51
N ALA A 261 17.80 6.56 15.51
CA ALA A 261 17.65 5.72 16.70
C ALA A 261 19.02 5.32 17.29
N ALA A 262 19.94 4.86 16.44
CA ALA A 262 21.30 4.52 16.84
C ALA A 262 22.06 5.75 17.37
N GLY A 263 21.89 6.93 16.76
CA GLY A 263 22.47 8.18 17.24
C GLY A 263 21.91 8.63 18.61
N ALA A 264 20.61 8.45 18.83
CA ALA A 264 19.96 8.75 20.10
C ALA A 264 20.38 7.79 21.22
N GLN A 265 20.52 6.49 20.92
CA GLN A 265 21.04 5.51 21.87
C GLN A 265 22.50 5.78 22.24
N ARG A 266 23.37 6.13 21.27
CA ARG A 266 24.76 6.51 21.57
C ARG A 266 24.88 7.75 22.45
N ARG A 267 23.97 8.73 22.32
CA ARG A 267 23.91 9.90 23.21
C ARG A 267 23.56 9.54 24.66
N ARG A 268 22.82 8.45 24.91
CA ARG A 268 22.53 7.96 26.27
C ARG A 268 23.72 7.25 26.93
N VAL A 269 24.72 6.79 26.18
CA VAL A 269 25.88 6.08 26.76
C VAL A 269 26.85 7.04 27.47
N ALA A 270 26.79 8.35 27.18
CA ALA A 270 27.63 9.35 27.87
C ALA A 270 27.32 9.50 29.37
N THR A 271 26.21 8.97 29.88
CA THR A 271 25.82 9.06 31.31
C THR A 271 26.11 7.78 32.12
N GLY A 272 26.68 6.72 31.52
CA GLY A 272 26.86 5.43 32.17
C GLY A 272 28.28 4.86 32.04
N ARG A 273 28.89 4.52 33.18
CA ARG A 273 30.24 3.93 33.36
C ARG A 273 31.45 4.77 32.91
N GLU A 274 31.39 5.47 31.78
CA GLU A 274 32.51 6.25 31.23
C GLU A 274 32.46 7.74 31.58
N GLY A 275 31.26 8.29 31.82
CA GLY A 275 31.07 9.72 32.10
C GLY A 275 31.54 10.19 33.48
N LEU A 276 31.95 9.29 34.39
CA LEU A 276 32.47 9.66 35.71
C LEU A 276 34.00 9.62 35.77
N MET A 277 34.67 8.96 34.82
CA MET A 277 36.13 8.83 34.82
C MET A 277 36.76 10.16 34.39
N GLY A 278 37.62 10.74 35.22
CA GLY A 278 38.25 12.04 34.95
C GLY A 278 37.43 13.27 35.36
N GLU A 279 36.16 13.09 35.75
CA GLU A 279 35.31 14.16 36.27
C GLU A 279 35.81 14.70 37.61
N THR A 280 35.49 15.96 37.89
CA THR A 280 35.89 16.65 39.12
C THR A 280 34.71 16.78 40.09
N GLY A 281 34.88 16.27 41.31
CA GLY A 281 33.92 16.39 42.40
C GLY A 281 34.36 17.31 43.51
N VAL A 282 33.45 17.57 44.44
CA VAL A 282 33.72 18.28 45.70
C VAL A 282 33.47 17.33 46.87
N VAL A 283 34.40 17.29 47.82
CA VAL A 283 34.28 16.48 49.04
C VAL A 283 33.19 17.07 49.93
N ARG A 284 32.21 16.25 50.33
CA ARG A 284 31.12 16.62 51.25
C ARG A 284 31.32 16.05 52.64
N GLU A 285 31.92 14.88 52.72
CA GLU A 285 32.37 14.23 53.96
C GLU A 285 33.85 13.88 53.79
N ALA A 286 34.67 14.23 54.79
CA ALA A 286 36.12 14.08 54.71
C ALA A 286 36.50 12.64 54.35
N LEU A 287 37.46 12.48 53.44
CA LEU A 287 37.95 11.18 53.00
C LEU A 287 39.16 10.79 53.85
N ASP A 288 39.04 9.77 54.69
CA ASP A 288 40.17 9.19 55.45
C ASP A 288 39.91 7.72 55.86
N PRO A 289 40.21 6.72 55.01
CA PRO A 289 40.39 6.81 53.57
C PRO A 289 39.05 6.89 52.81
N GLU A 290 37.93 6.57 53.47
CA GLU A 290 36.58 6.61 52.91
C GLU A 290 35.85 7.90 53.28
N GLY A 291 34.97 8.36 52.40
CA GLY A 291 34.12 9.53 52.60
C GLY A 291 33.09 9.67 51.47
N VAL A 292 32.53 10.87 51.32
CA VAL A 292 31.48 11.16 50.34
C VAL A 292 31.84 12.36 49.48
N VAL A 293 31.72 12.18 48.16
CA VAL A 293 31.99 13.21 47.16
C VAL A 293 30.74 13.51 46.35
N PHE A 294 30.57 14.77 45.98
CA PHE A 294 29.51 15.19 45.07
C PHE A 294 30.08 15.31 43.65
N VAL A 295 29.67 14.41 42.77
CA VAL A 295 30.14 14.32 41.37
C VAL A 295 28.91 14.21 40.47
N HIS A 296 28.87 15.02 39.41
CA HIS A 296 27.85 14.93 38.37
C HIS A 296 26.38 15.01 38.87
N GLY A 297 26.14 15.76 39.96
CA GLY A 297 24.80 15.97 40.52
C GLY A 297 24.37 14.97 41.58
N GLU A 298 25.21 13.99 41.92
CA GLU A 298 24.90 12.91 42.88
C GLU A 298 25.97 12.77 43.97
N LEU A 299 25.58 12.21 45.13
CA LEU A 299 26.50 11.86 46.22
C LEU A 299 27.00 10.43 46.03
N TRP A 300 28.32 10.29 45.97
CA TRP A 300 29.01 9.02 45.77
C TRP A 300 29.91 8.72 46.96
N ARG A 301 29.95 7.45 47.38
CA ARG A 301 30.96 6.97 48.31
C ARG A 301 32.29 6.94 47.56
N ALA A 302 33.36 7.43 48.19
CA ALA A 302 34.67 7.47 47.56
C ALA A 302 35.79 7.09 48.52
N VAL A 303 36.91 6.65 47.96
CA VAL A 303 38.16 6.33 48.65
C VAL A 303 39.27 7.21 48.10
N ALA A 304 40.00 7.90 48.99
CA ALA A 304 41.15 8.71 48.62
C ALA A 304 42.40 7.85 48.42
N GLU A 305 43.07 7.99 47.27
CA GLU A 305 44.28 7.23 46.94
C GLU A 305 45.59 7.87 47.46
N ASP A 306 45.60 9.20 47.63
CA ASP A 306 46.81 9.99 47.88
C ASP A 306 46.85 10.62 49.31
N GLY A 307 46.09 10.06 50.26
CA GLY A 307 45.98 10.55 51.64
C GLY A 307 44.69 11.34 51.94
N PRO A 308 44.49 11.81 53.18
CA PRO A 308 43.22 12.37 53.62
C PRO A 308 42.85 13.67 52.88
N VAL A 309 41.58 13.80 52.50
CA VAL A 309 41.06 14.96 51.76
C VAL A 309 39.94 15.62 52.55
N GLY A 310 40.07 16.93 52.79
CA GLY A 310 39.15 17.70 53.61
C GLY A 310 37.82 18.03 52.91
N VAL A 311 36.78 18.31 53.71
CA VAL A 311 35.48 18.77 53.19
C VAL A 311 35.65 20.09 52.41
N GLY A 312 35.02 20.18 51.24
CA GLY A 312 35.09 21.33 50.34
C GLY A 312 36.24 21.29 49.33
N GLU A 313 37.18 20.36 49.47
CA GLU A 313 38.28 20.21 48.51
C GLU A 313 37.81 19.55 47.21
N ARG A 314 38.55 19.80 46.12
CA ARG A 314 38.26 19.22 44.80
C ARG A 314 39.06 17.95 44.56
N VAL A 315 38.38 16.94 44.05
CA VAL A 315 38.97 15.64 43.74
C VAL A 315 38.63 15.22 42.31
N ARG A 316 39.52 14.48 41.65
CA ARG A 316 39.30 13.89 40.33
C ARG A 316 39.08 12.39 40.49
N VAL A 317 38.06 11.86 39.81
CA VAL A 317 37.78 10.43 39.80
C VAL A 317 38.82 9.70 38.94
N THR A 318 39.56 8.77 39.56
CA THR A 318 40.60 7.94 38.93
C THR A 318 40.12 6.54 38.60
N GLY A 319 39.08 6.06 39.29
CA GLY A 319 38.52 4.72 39.08
C GLY A 319 37.17 4.56 39.75
N ARG A 320 36.49 3.44 39.47
CA ARG A 320 35.23 3.06 40.13
C ARG A 320 35.21 1.56 40.38
N GLU A 321 34.91 1.19 41.62
CA GLU A 321 34.65 -0.19 42.04
C GLU A 321 33.23 -0.29 42.60
N GLY A 322 32.32 -0.90 41.85
CA GLY A 322 30.92 -1.03 42.25
C GLY A 322 30.22 0.34 42.40
N LEU A 323 29.83 0.68 43.64
CA LEU A 323 29.22 1.96 44.04
C LEU A 323 30.22 2.90 44.75
N CYS A 324 31.51 2.58 44.73
CA CYS A 324 32.56 3.38 45.34
C CYS A 324 33.51 3.96 44.26
N LEU A 325 33.84 5.25 44.36
CA LEU A 325 34.75 5.94 43.46
C LEU A 325 36.16 6.01 44.06
N ARG A 326 37.20 5.74 43.27
CA ARG A 326 38.58 6.07 43.63
C ARG A 326 38.84 7.50 43.18
N VAL A 327 39.33 8.33 44.09
CA VAL A 327 39.52 9.76 43.84
C VAL A 327 40.89 10.22 44.28
N ARG A 328 41.46 11.14 43.51
CA ARG A 328 42.74 11.80 43.80
C ARG A 328 42.53 13.29 44.03
N LYS A 329 43.18 13.85 45.05
CA LYS A 329 43.16 15.29 45.32
C LYS A 329 43.73 16.04 44.12
N ILE A 330 43.03 17.08 43.66
CA ILE A 330 43.58 17.97 42.64
C ILE A 330 44.48 18.96 43.38
N ALA A 331 45.79 18.85 43.21
CA ALA A 331 46.75 19.85 43.69
C ALA A 331 46.37 21.21 43.10
N GLY A 332 46.01 22.15 43.97
CA GLY A 332 45.36 23.40 43.59
C GLY A 332 46.21 24.25 42.64
N GLY A 333 45.71 24.43 41.42
CA GLY A 333 45.91 25.66 40.67
C GLY A 333 45.03 26.73 41.29
N THR A 334 45.67 27.78 41.79
CA THR A 334 45.13 29.02 42.33
C THR A 334 43.90 29.52 41.55
N ARG A 335 42.82 29.88 42.25
CA ARG A 335 41.76 30.74 41.70
C ARG A 335 41.71 32.04 42.50
N HIS A 336 41.79 33.16 41.77
CA HIS A 336 41.21 34.44 42.15
C HIS A 336 39.68 34.31 42.25
#